data_AF-A0A2S8G1Z9-F1
#
_entry.id   AF-A0A2S8G1Z9-F1
#
_cell.length_a   1.000
_cell.length_b   1.000
_cell.length_c   1.000
_cell.angle_alpha   90.00
_cell.angle_beta   90.00
_cell.angle_gamma   90.00
#
_symmetry.space_group_name_H-M   'P 1'
#
loop_
_entity.id
_entity.type
_entity.pdbx_description
1 polymer ?
#
loop_
_entity_poly.entity_id
_entity_poly.type
_entity_poly.pdbx_seq_one_letter_code
_entity_poly.pdbx_strand_id
1 'polypeptide(L)'
;MSRTTQLGAIKSLFHALELHDFSDSEIVGAGEAFLYIQARFGTLKRDSFTTLNPFPHLLHKCIHEFEFVDLVLARVRTFLALERPLDMQEMVAATNAIQFLSRKLIELRDFPEQLLGCSGEGYAVRELETIS
;
A
#
# COMPACT_ATOMS: atom_id res chain seq x y z
N MET A 1 -22.29 7.11 -6.46
CA MET A 1 -21.15 6.29 -6.95
C MET A 1 -19.91 7.15 -6.85
N SER A 2 -18.96 6.82 -5.97
CA SER A 2 -17.72 7.60 -5.82
C SER A 2 -16.92 7.48 -7.13
N ARG A 3 -16.61 8.63 -7.74
CA ARG A 3 -15.87 8.76 -9.02
C ARG A 3 -14.35 8.71 -8.82
N THR A 4 -13.90 8.53 -7.59
CA THR A 4 -12.49 8.70 -7.19
C THR A 4 -11.63 7.54 -7.69
N THR A 5 -10.64 7.85 -8.53
CA THR A 5 -9.67 6.85 -8.99
C THR A 5 -8.52 6.68 -7.98
N GLN A 6 -7.73 5.60 -8.06
CA GLN A 6 -6.50 5.48 -7.23
C GLN A 6 -5.55 6.64 -7.47
N LEU A 7 -5.31 7.00 -8.74
CA LEU A 7 -4.45 8.13 -9.08
C LEU A 7 -5.06 9.46 -8.59
N GLY A 8 -6.37 9.62 -8.75
CA GLY A 8 -7.13 10.76 -8.24
C GLY A 8 -6.98 10.95 -6.74
N ALA A 9 -7.22 9.90 -5.96
CA ALA A 9 -7.06 9.92 -4.51
C ALA A 9 -5.63 10.28 -4.08
N ILE A 10 -4.61 9.69 -4.72
CA ILE A 10 -3.21 10.03 -4.43
C ILE A 10 -2.94 11.51 -4.72
N LYS A 11 -3.36 12.02 -5.87
CA LYS A 11 -3.22 13.44 -6.22
C LYS A 11 -3.93 14.37 -5.24
N SER A 12 -5.14 14.00 -4.80
CA SER A 12 -5.88 14.77 -3.78
C SER A 12 -5.15 14.78 -2.44
N LEU A 13 -4.46 13.71 -2.06
CA LEU A 13 -3.63 13.67 -0.84
C LEU A 13 -2.39 14.59 -0.96
N PHE A 14 -1.69 14.57 -2.10
CA PHE A 14 -0.58 15.49 -2.35
C PHE A 14 -1.02 16.95 -2.29
N HIS A 15 -2.16 17.25 -2.93
CA HIS A 15 -2.72 18.60 -2.95
C HIS A 15 -3.12 19.06 -1.54
N ALA A 16 -3.79 18.20 -0.76
CA ALA A 16 -4.26 18.52 0.59
C ALA A 16 -3.13 18.79 1.59
N LEU A 17 -1.95 18.20 1.38
CA LEU A 17 -0.76 18.41 2.21
C LEU A 17 0.20 19.46 1.62
N GLU A 18 -0.25 20.21 0.60
CA GLU A 18 0.53 21.28 -0.06
C GLU A 18 1.89 20.78 -0.60
N LEU A 19 1.95 19.54 -1.06
CA LEU A 19 3.19 18.90 -1.51
C LEU A 19 3.54 19.22 -2.98
N HIS A 20 2.75 20.07 -3.63
CA HIS A 20 2.97 20.72 -4.94
C HIS A 20 3.47 19.88 -6.14
N ASP A 21 3.38 18.55 -6.10
CA ASP A 21 3.84 17.69 -7.21
C ASP A 21 2.83 17.58 -8.38
N PHE A 22 1.58 18.03 -8.21
CA PHE A 22 0.52 17.87 -9.21
C PHE A 22 -0.35 19.11 -9.34
N SER A 23 -0.47 19.64 -10.57
CA SER A 23 -1.30 20.80 -10.91
C SER A 23 -2.80 20.47 -10.92
N ASP A 24 -3.16 19.24 -11.23
CA ASP A 24 -4.55 18.79 -11.38
C ASP A 24 -4.84 17.63 -10.43
N SER A 25 -5.63 17.89 -9.39
CA SER A 25 -6.23 16.85 -8.54
C SER A 25 -7.71 16.69 -8.85
N GLU A 26 -8.24 15.48 -8.68
CA GLU A 26 -9.69 15.30 -8.69
C GLU A 26 -10.31 16.10 -7.53
N ILE A 27 -11.49 16.69 -7.74
CA ILE A 27 -12.22 17.48 -6.73
C ILE A 27 -12.83 16.54 -5.69
N VAL A 28 -11.96 15.94 -4.87
CA VAL A 28 -12.32 15.00 -3.82
C VAL A 28 -11.67 15.48 -2.53
N GLY A 29 -12.43 15.49 -1.44
CA GLY A 29 -11.92 15.89 -0.14
C GLY A 29 -10.81 14.95 0.35
N ALA A 30 -9.80 15.50 1.02
CA ALA A 30 -8.64 14.75 1.49
C ALA A 30 -9.01 13.52 2.35
N GLY A 31 -10.04 13.66 3.19
CA GLY A 31 -10.55 12.56 4.01
C GLY A 31 -11.18 11.43 3.17
N GLU A 32 -11.94 11.75 2.12
CA GLU A 32 -12.50 10.74 1.22
C GLU A 32 -11.39 10.05 0.42
N ALA A 33 -10.43 10.81 -0.10
CA ALA A 33 -9.26 10.26 -0.77
C ALA A 33 -8.47 9.31 0.14
N PHE A 34 -8.25 9.69 1.40
CA PHE A 34 -7.60 8.84 2.39
C PHE A 34 -8.37 7.54 2.64
N LEU A 35 -9.69 7.64 2.90
CA LEU A 35 -10.55 6.48 3.14
C LEU A 35 -10.58 5.54 1.93
N TYR A 36 -10.57 6.08 0.72
CA TYR A 36 -10.48 5.30 -0.51
C TYR A 36 -9.17 4.50 -0.55
N ILE A 37 -8.01 5.15 -0.33
CA ILE A 37 -6.70 4.46 -0.32
C ILE A 37 -6.63 3.41 0.79
N GLN A 38 -7.11 3.73 1.99
CA GLN A 38 -7.18 2.80 3.11
C GLN A 38 -8.03 1.57 2.76
N ALA A 39 -9.20 1.78 2.16
CA ALA A 39 -10.08 0.68 1.74
C ALA A 39 -9.42 -0.20 0.67
N ARG A 40 -8.67 0.38 -0.27
CA ARG A 40 -7.93 -0.38 -1.30
C ARG A 40 -6.90 -1.33 -0.67
N PHE A 41 -6.11 -0.85 0.30
CA PHE A 41 -5.18 -1.72 1.03
C PHE A 41 -5.90 -2.77 1.87
N GLY A 42 -7.02 -2.42 2.49
CA GLY A 42 -7.85 -3.39 3.23
C GLY A 42 -8.33 -4.55 2.35
N THR A 43 -8.72 -4.26 1.11
CA THR A 43 -9.06 -5.30 0.12
C THR A 43 -7.84 -6.12 -0.26
N LEU A 44 -6.72 -5.48 -0.64
CA LEU A 44 -5.48 -6.18 -1.00
C LEU A 44 -4.99 -7.12 0.12
N LYS A 45 -5.06 -6.68 1.38
CA LYS A 45 -4.69 -7.48 2.56
C LYS A 45 -5.54 -8.73 2.68
N ARG A 46 -6.87 -8.56 2.59
CA ARG A 46 -7.83 -9.67 2.66
C ARG A 46 -7.62 -10.68 1.53
N ASP A 47 -7.46 -10.20 0.31
CA ASP A 47 -7.31 -11.04 -0.88
C ASP A 47 -5.98 -11.79 -0.84
N SER A 48 -4.90 -11.12 -0.41
CA SER A 48 -3.59 -11.73 -0.23
C SER A 48 -3.61 -12.81 0.85
N PHE A 49 -4.25 -12.54 2.00
CA PHE A 49 -4.33 -13.51 3.10
C PHE A 49 -5.17 -14.72 2.73
N THR A 50 -6.28 -14.50 2.01
CA THR A 50 -7.13 -15.58 1.51
C THR A 50 -6.36 -16.47 0.54
N THR A 51 -5.64 -15.86 -0.41
CA THR A 51 -4.85 -16.57 -1.42
C THR A 51 -3.67 -17.33 -0.81
N LEU A 52 -2.96 -16.73 0.15
CA LEU A 52 -1.76 -17.30 0.76
C LEU A 52 -2.04 -18.17 2.00
N ASN A 53 -3.29 -18.29 2.43
CA ASN A 53 -3.68 -19.13 3.58
C ASN A 53 -3.12 -20.57 3.51
N PRO A 54 -3.07 -21.24 2.34
CA PRO A 54 -2.47 -22.58 2.24
C PRO A 54 -0.94 -22.61 2.36
N PHE A 55 -0.27 -21.45 2.35
CA PHE A 55 1.19 -21.31 2.31
C PHE A 55 1.71 -20.44 3.48
N PRO A 56 1.76 -20.96 4.72
CA PRO A 56 2.07 -20.18 5.93
C PRO A 56 3.40 -19.41 5.89
N HIS A 57 4.42 -19.98 5.23
CA HIS A 57 5.73 -19.36 5.09
C HIS A 57 5.73 -18.12 4.16
N LEU A 58 4.83 -18.08 3.17
CA LEU A 58 4.61 -16.92 2.30
C LEU A 58 3.70 -15.89 2.98
N LEU A 59 2.71 -16.38 3.73
CA LEU A 59 1.79 -15.53 4.50
C LEU A 59 2.53 -14.66 5.52
N HIS A 60 3.52 -15.20 6.23
CA HIS A 60 4.29 -14.43 7.21
C HIS A 60 4.98 -13.21 6.61
N LYS A 61 5.56 -13.32 5.40
CA LYS A 61 6.17 -12.17 4.70
C LYS A 61 5.12 -11.10 4.35
N CYS A 62 3.94 -11.54 3.94
CA CYS A 62 2.84 -10.66 3.56
C CYS A 62 2.28 -9.89 4.78
N ILE A 63 2.25 -10.51 5.96
CA ILE A 63 1.81 -9.87 7.21
C ILE A 63 2.66 -8.63 7.52
N HIS A 64 3.99 -8.77 7.56
CA HIS A 64 4.90 -7.66 7.88
C HIS A 64 4.77 -6.49 6.89
N GLU A 65 4.61 -6.79 5.60
CA GLU A 65 4.38 -5.76 4.58
C GLU A 65 3.09 -4.97 4.85
N PHE A 66 1.98 -5.64 5.15
CA PHE A 66 0.72 -4.97 5.44
C PHE A 66 0.72 -4.24 6.78
N GLU A 67 1.42 -4.74 7.80
CA GLU A 67 1.61 -4.02 9.07
C GLU A 67 2.36 -2.71 8.85
N PHE A 68 3.41 -2.72 8.02
CA PHE A 68 4.14 -1.50 7.70
C PHE A 68 3.29 -0.53 6.87
N VAL A 69 2.47 -1.02 5.93
CA VAL A 69 1.48 -0.19 5.22
C VAL A 69 0.50 0.46 6.20
N ASP A 70 -0.01 -0.29 7.18
CA ASP A 70 -0.94 0.23 8.19
C ASP A 70 -0.30 1.37 9.01
N LEU A 71 1.00 1.24 9.37
CA LEU A 71 1.76 2.31 10.04
C LEU A 71 1.90 3.57 9.18
N VAL A 72 2.19 3.40 7.88
CA VAL A 72 2.33 4.55 6.96
C VAL A 72 0.98 5.23 6.73
N LEU A 73 -0.11 4.47 6.58
CA LEU A 73 -1.47 5.01 6.52
C LEU A 73 -1.82 5.82 7.77
N ALA A 74 -1.50 5.31 8.95
CA ALA A 74 -1.69 6.04 10.20
C ALA A 74 -0.88 7.35 10.21
N ARG A 75 0.35 7.35 9.70
CA ARG A 75 1.18 8.55 9.61
C ARG A 75 0.62 9.60 8.66
N VAL A 76 0.14 9.20 7.48
CA VAL A 76 -0.55 10.11 6.54
C VAL A 76 -1.80 10.70 7.18
N ARG A 77 -2.58 9.90 7.90
CA ARG A 77 -3.74 10.40 8.65
C ARG A 77 -3.35 11.46 9.67
N THR A 78 -2.23 11.27 10.38
CA THR A 78 -1.72 12.29 11.32
C THR A 78 -1.41 13.60 10.59
N PHE A 79 -0.73 13.56 9.44
CA PHE A 79 -0.45 14.78 8.67
C PHE A 79 -1.73 15.49 8.23
N LEU A 80 -2.73 14.75 7.75
CA LEU A 80 -4.03 15.32 7.35
C LEU A 80 -4.82 15.91 8.52
N ALA A 81 -4.59 15.44 9.74
CA ALA A 81 -5.24 15.93 10.94
C ALA A 81 -4.53 17.14 11.57
N LEU A 82 -3.36 17.53 11.06
CA LEU A 82 -2.69 18.75 11.51
C LEU A 82 -3.49 19.95 11.00
N GLU A 83 -4.03 20.73 11.93
CA GLU A 83 -4.76 21.99 11.64
C GLU A 83 -3.79 23.16 11.31
N ARG A 84 -2.61 22.84 10.80
CA ARG A 84 -1.56 23.79 10.42
C ARG A 84 -0.78 23.31 9.19
N PRO A 85 -0.10 24.21 8.46
CA PRO A 85 0.84 23.81 7.43
C PRO A 85 1.95 22.92 7.98
N LEU A 86 2.41 21.98 7.14
CA LEU A 86 3.53 21.10 7.45
C LEU A 86 4.84 21.89 7.39
N ASP A 87 5.76 21.62 8.31
CA ASP A 87 7.13 22.10 8.18
C ASP A 87 7.91 21.30 7.12
N MET A 88 9.13 21.75 6.78
CA MET A 88 9.93 21.12 5.73
C MET A 88 10.22 19.63 5.99
N GLN A 89 10.44 19.22 7.24
CA GLN A 89 10.71 17.81 7.55
C GLN A 89 9.44 16.97 7.46
N GLU A 90 8.32 17.53 7.91
CA GLU A 90 7.00 16.91 7.80
C GLU A 90 6.55 16.76 6.36
N MET A 91 6.78 17.77 5.51
CA MET A 91 6.51 17.69 4.07
C MET A 91 7.30 16.55 3.43
N VAL A 92 8.61 16.46 3.68
CA VAL A 92 9.45 15.37 3.17
C VAL A 92 8.94 14.01 3.64
N ALA A 93 8.57 13.89 4.91
CA ALA A 93 8.02 12.66 5.46
C ALA A 93 6.64 12.31 4.85
N ALA A 94 5.79 13.29 4.60
CA ALA A 94 4.49 13.12 3.96
C ALA A 94 4.63 12.69 2.49
N THR A 95 5.51 13.33 1.73
CA THR A 95 5.85 12.94 0.36
C THR A 95 6.33 11.50 0.31
N ASN A 96 7.31 11.14 1.16
CA ASN A 96 7.83 9.78 1.21
C ASN A 96 6.74 8.76 1.58
N ALA A 97 5.87 9.09 2.53
CA ALA A 97 4.76 8.23 2.93
C ALA A 97 3.77 8.01 1.77
N ILE A 98 3.34 9.06 1.08
CA ILE A 98 2.38 8.94 -0.03
C ILE A 98 3.01 8.22 -1.23
N GLN A 99 4.28 8.50 -1.54
CA GLN A 99 5.03 7.79 -2.59
C GLN A 99 5.17 6.29 -2.26
N PHE A 100 5.48 5.96 -1.01
CA PHE A 100 5.53 4.57 -0.54
C PHE A 100 4.20 3.86 -0.75
N LEU A 101 3.08 4.48 -0.32
CA LEU A 101 1.75 3.91 -0.51
C LEU A 101 1.40 3.74 -2.00
N SER A 102 1.73 4.73 -2.83
CA SER A 102 1.51 4.68 -4.28
C SER A 102 2.22 3.49 -4.90
N ARG A 103 3.48 3.26 -4.52
CA ARG A 103 4.28 2.12 -4.99
C ARG A 103 3.71 0.79 -4.50
N LYS A 104 3.33 0.69 -3.22
CA LYS A 104 2.76 -0.55 -2.65
C LYS A 104 1.42 -0.93 -3.24
N LEU A 105 0.61 0.04 -3.67
CA LEU A 105 -0.63 -0.24 -4.40
C LEU A 105 -0.39 -0.92 -5.75
N ILE A 106 0.77 -0.70 -6.37
CA ILE A 106 1.17 -1.38 -7.62
C ILE A 106 1.77 -2.75 -7.28
N GLU A 107 2.75 -2.79 -6.38
CA GLU A 107 3.47 -4.02 -6.02
C GLU A 107 2.54 -5.09 -5.46
N LEU A 108 1.69 -4.74 -4.50
CA LEU A 108 0.84 -5.70 -3.79
C LEU A 108 -0.37 -6.18 -4.59
N ARG A 109 -0.68 -5.51 -5.72
CA ARG A 109 -1.76 -5.95 -6.61
C ARG A 109 -1.46 -7.31 -7.22
N ASP A 110 -0.23 -7.51 -7.68
CA ASP A 110 0.18 -8.71 -8.42
C ASP A 110 0.97 -9.68 -7.52
N PHE A 111 1.23 -9.29 -6.27
CA PHE A 111 2.12 -9.98 -5.34
C PHE A 111 1.72 -11.44 -5.03
N PRO A 112 0.45 -11.78 -4.75
CA PRO A 112 0.08 -13.17 -4.46
C PRO A 112 0.33 -14.11 -5.65
N GLU A 113 0.04 -13.65 -6.86
CA GLU A 113 0.24 -14.44 -8.09
C GLU A 113 1.72 -14.65 -8.39
N GLN A 114 2.55 -13.62 -8.18
CA GLN A 114 4.01 -13.72 -8.32
C GLN A 114 4.62 -14.73 -7.33
N LEU A 115 4.19 -14.70 -6.07
CA LEU A 115 4.68 -15.64 -5.06
C LEU A 115 4.30 -17.09 -5.38
N LEU A 116 3.08 -17.31 -5.89
CA LEU A 116 2.62 -18.64 -6.31
C LEU A 116 3.40 -19.12 -7.54
N GLY A 117 3.65 -18.25 -8.52
CA GLY A 117 4.45 -18.54 -9.71
C GLY A 117 5.91 -18.90 -9.38
N CYS A 118 6.52 -18.23 -8.39
CA CYS A 118 7.87 -18.56 -7.92
C CYS A 118 7.96 -19.89 -7.15
N SER A 119 6.84 -20.42 -6.63
CA SER A 119 6.85 -21.72 -5.94
C SER A 119 6.95 -22.93 -6.90
N GLY A 120 6.69 -22.72 -8.20
CA GLY A 120 6.70 -23.77 -9.22
C GLY A 120 8.07 -24.23 -9.70
N GLU A 121 9.14 -23.45 -9.50
CA GLU A 121 10.46 -23.74 -10.13
C GLU A 121 11.60 -24.05 -9.15
N GLY A 122 11.39 -24.01 -7.83
CA GLY A 122 12.52 -24.06 -6.88
C GLY A 122 12.41 -24.98 -5.67
N TYR A 123 11.21 -25.42 -5.27
CA TYR A 123 11.05 -26.17 -4.02
C TYR A 123 10.89 -27.68 -4.20
N ALA A 124 10.51 -28.17 -5.38
CA ALA A 124 10.35 -29.61 -5.62
C ALA A 124 11.69 -30.38 -5.72
N VAL A 125 12.84 -29.69 -5.83
CA VAL A 125 14.14 -30.35 -6.04
C VAL A 125 14.93 -30.55 -4.74
N ARG A 126 14.65 -29.79 -3.67
CA ARG A 126 15.49 -29.86 -2.45
C ARG A 126 15.04 -30.84 -1.38
N GLU A 127 13.80 -31.33 -1.41
CA GLU A 127 13.35 -32.36 -0.44
C GLU A 127 13.61 -33.80 -0.89
N LEU A 128 13.96 -34.04 -2.16
CA LEU A 128 14.28 -35.37 -2.68
C LEU A 128 15.76 -35.76 -2.54
N GLU A 129 16.66 -34.82 -2.27
CA GLU A 129 18.10 -35.11 -2.11
C GLU A 129 18.54 -35.37 -0.66
N THR A 130 17.63 -35.31 0.32
CA THR A 130 17.96 -35.61 1.73
C THR A 130 17.51 -37.00 2.19
N ILE A 131 17.01 -37.83 1.26
CA ILE A 131 16.68 -39.23 1.50
C ILE A 131 17.37 -40.08 0.43
N SER A 132 18.69 -40.21 0.50
CA SER A 132 19.43 -41.30 -0.14
C SER A 132 20.71 -41.64 0.59
#